data_AF-A0A229SPP8-F1
#
_entry.id   AF-A0A229SPP8-F1
#
_cell.length_a   1.000
_cell.length_b   1.000
_cell.length_c   1.000
_cell.angle_alpha   90.00
_cell.angle_beta   90.00
_cell.angle_gamma   90.00
#
_symmetry.space_group_name_H-M   'P 1'
#
loop_
_entity.id
_entity.type
_entity.pdbx_description
1 polymer ?
#
loop_
_entity_poly.entity_id
_entity_poly.type
_entity_poly.pdbx_seq_one_letter_code
_entity_poly.pdbx_strand_id
1 'polypeptide(L)'
;MGLYHPIGHRATLSFLGEVAGPYQHHESALLRALEALEASRAVWREEVASYINARVKQKRLGRRVPSPGDPPPSRMGGHWYASTPDVSRRAALHALKLWERDQRPDSANPEVRSIVRGCIATGGRLTDEQLDIVSRRRTLDEPEEVRWPITLVVSARGVVRA
;
A
#
# COMPACT_ATOMS: atom_id res chain seq x y z
N MET A 1 23.34 11.92 -10.80
CA MET A 1 21.99 11.57 -11.28
C MET A 1 21.34 10.70 -10.22
N GLY A 2 20.29 11.20 -9.54
CA GLY A 2 19.60 10.42 -8.51
C GLY A 2 18.73 9.35 -9.18
N LEU A 3 18.99 8.07 -8.88
CA LEU A 3 18.13 6.98 -9.30
C LEU A 3 16.73 7.19 -8.71
N TYR A 4 15.70 7.22 -9.54
CA TYR A 4 14.32 7.28 -9.07
C TYR A 4 14.05 6.06 -8.19
N HIS A 5 13.84 6.31 -6.90
CA HIS A 5 13.47 5.28 -5.93
C HIS A 5 12.03 5.55 -5.53
N PRO A 6 11.04 4.99 -6.25
CA PRO A 6 9.65 5.19 -5.88
C PRO A 6 9.49 4.76 -4.43
N ILE A 7 8.73 5.54 -3.67
CA ILE A 7 8.58 5.37 -2.23
C ILE A 7 8.22 3.94 -1.82
N GLY A 8 7.50 3.22 -2.69
CA GLY A 8 7.20 1.80 -2.52
C GLY A 8 8.42 0.92 -2.29
N HIS A 9 9.51 1.06 -3.06
CA HIS A 9 10.71 0.24 -2.89
C HIS A 9 11.45 0.57 -1.59
N ARG A 10 11.65 1.86 -1.30
CA ARG A 10 12.35 2.30 -0.08
C ARG A 10 11.59 1.92 1.19
N ALA A 11 10.27 2.14 1.19
CA ALA A 11 9.40 1.76 2.30
C ALA A 11 9.39 0.25 2.53
N THR A 12 9.39 -0.53 1.45
CA THR A 12 9.48 -2.00 1.50
C THR A 12 10.73 -2.47 2.23
N LEU A 13 11.90 -2.06 1.76
CA LEU A 13 13.18 -2.48 2.34
C LEU A 13 13.34 -1.97 3.78
N SER A 14 12.91 -0.73 4.03
CA SER A 14 12.95 -0.17 5.38
C SER A 14 12.03 -0.93 6.35
N PHE A 15 10.83 -1.33 5.91
CA PHE A 15 9.89 -2.08 6.73
C PHE A 15 10.35 -3.53 6.95
N LEU A 16 10.99 -4.16 5.96
CA LEU A 16 11.66 -5.45 6.16
C LEU A 16 12.73 -5.36 7.26
N GLY A 17 13.44 -4.24 7.35
CA GLY A 17 14.37 -3.97 8.43
C GLY A 17 13.70 -3.90 9.81
N GLU A 18 12.50 -3.30 9.89
CA GLU A 18 11.69 -3.28 11.13
C GLU A 18 11.24 -4.68 11.54
N VAL A 19 10.78 -5.49 10.59
CA VAL A 19 10.19 -6.81 10.88
C VAL A 19 11.24 -7.89 11.13
N ALA A 20 12.31 -7.91 10.32
CA ALA A 20 13.30 -8.99 10.33
C ALA A 20 14.59 -8.62 11.09
N GLY A 21 14.82 -7.33 11.34
CA GLY A 21 16.06 -6.79 11.87
C GLY A 21 17.07 -6.43 10.77
N PRO A 22 18.36 -6.24 11.11
CA PRO A 22 19.43 -5.83 10.20
C PRO A 22 19.83 -6.91 9.17
N TYR A 23 18.91 -7.22 8.25
CA TYR A 23 19.03 -8.30 7.25
C TYR A 23 20.17 -8.11 6.25
N GLN A 24 20.70 -6.90 6.10
CA GLN A 24 21.86 -6.61 5.26
C GLN A 24 23.18 -7.11 5.87
N HIS A 25 23.20 -7.33 7.19
CA HIS A 25 24.42 -7.64 7.95
C HIS A 25 24.36 -8.97 8.70
N HIS A 26 23.16 -9.53 8.91
CA HIS A 26 22.96 -10.75 9.67
C HIS A 26 22.14 -11.76 8.88
N GLU A 27 22.72 -12.94 8.64
CA GLU A 27 22.09 -14.02 7.89
C GLU A 27 20.76 -14.47 8.50
N SER A 28 20.68 -14.58 9.83
CA SER A 28 19.43 -14.93 10.51
C SER A 28 18.32 -13.89 10.31
N ALA A 29 18.68 -12.61 10.21
CA ALA A 29 17.74 -11.55 9.86
C ALA A 29 17.36 -11.59 8.37
N LEU A 30 18.29 -11.98 7.48
CA LEU A 30 18.01 -12.20 6.07
C LEU A 30 16.98 -13.32 5.86
N LEU A 31 17.14 -14.45 6.55
CA LEU A 31 16.19 -15.55 6.48
C LEU A 31 14.79 -15.12 6.93
N ARG A 32 14.66 -14.39 8.04
CA ARG A 32 13.38 -13.82 8.48
C ARG A 32 12.77 -12.85 7.47
N ALA A 33 13.60 -12.04 6.79
CA ALA A 33 13.13 -11.12 5.77
C ALA A 33 12.59 -11.88 4.54
N LEU A 34 13.25 -12.97 4.14
CA LEU A 34 12.80 -13.85 3.07
C LEU A 34 11.49 -14.54 3.43
N GLU A 35 11.36 -15.08 4.64
CA GLU A 35 10.12 -15.67 5.14
C GLU A 35 8.94 -14.68 5.08
N ALA A 36 9.15 -13.43 5.50
CA ALA A 36 8.12 -12.38 5.41
C ALA A 36 7.70 -12.08 3.96
N LEU A 37 8.67 -12.06 3.03
CA LEU A 37 8.40 -11.87 1.60
C LEU A 37 7.65 -13.06 0.99
N GLU A 38 8.02 -14.28 1.37
CA GLU A 38 7.38 -15.52 0.90
C GLU A 38 5.94 -15.62 1.40
N ALA A 39 5.68 -15.30 2.67
CA ALA A 39 4.34 -15.25 3.23
C ALA A 39 3.45 -14.24 2.49
N SER A 40 3.96 -13.04 2.25
CA SER A 40 3.29 -12.03 1.42
C SER A 40 3.01 -12.55 0.01
N ARG A 41 4.00 -13.17 -0.64
CA ARG A 41 3.88 -13.70 -2.00
C ARG A 41 2.84 -14.83 -2.09
N ALA A 42 2.74 -15.67 -1.06
CA ALA A 42 1.76 -16.75 -1.01
C ALA A 42 0.34 -16.19 -1.03
N VAL A 43 0.04 -15.19 -0.20
CA VAL A 43 -1.28 -14.57 -0.18
C VAL A 43 -1.59 -13.85 -1.49
N TRP A 44 -0.62 -13.12 -2.06
CA TRP A 44 -0.80 -12.49 -3.37
C TRP A 44 -1.14 -13.51 -4.47
N ARG A 45 -0.48 -14.67 -4.48
CA ARG A 45 -0.79 -15.76 -5.42
C ARG A 45 -2.21 -16.28 -5.27
N GLU A 46 -2.70 -16.39 -4.05
CA GLU A 46 -4.09 -16.80 -3.77
C GLU A 46 -5.11 -15.77 -4.26
N GLU A 47 -4.84 -14.48 -4.05
CA GLU A 47 -5.68 -13.40 -4.61
C GLU A 47 -5.71 -13.44 -6.14
N VAL A 48 -4.55 -13.61 -6.77
CA VAL A 48 -4.43 -13.72 -8.23
C VAL A 48 -5.19 -14.93 -8.75
N ALA A 49 -5.07 -16.09 -8.10
CA ALA A 49 -5.80 -17.30 -8.48
C ALA A 49 -7.32 -17.09 -8.36
N SER A 50 -7.78 -16.47 -7.28
CA SER A 50 -9.19 -16.13 -7.06
C SER A 50 -9.73 -15.20 -8.15
N TYR A 51 -8.98 -14.17 -8.51
CA TYR A 51 -9.34 -13.28 -9.61
C TYR A 51 -9.39 -13.99 -10.95
N ILE A 52 -8.39 -14.82 -11.28
CA ILE A 52 -8.36 -15.57 -12.54
C ILE A 52 -9.62 -16.45 -12.64
N ASN A 53 -9.95 -17.17 -11.57
CA ASN A 53 -11.16 -18.00 -11.52
C ASN A 53 -12.44 -17.18 -11.72
N ALA A 54 -12.56 -16.02 -11.07
CA ALA A 54 -13.69 -15.13 -11.26
C ALA A 54 -13.77 -14.62 -12.72
N ARG A 55 -12.65 -14.20 -13.31
CA ARG A 55 -12.60 -13.73 -14.70
C ARG A 55 -12.93 -14.83 -15.70
N VAL A 56 -12.51 -16.07 -15.47
CA VAL A 56 -12.88 -17.21 -16.33
C VAL A 56 -14.41 -17.40 -16.32
N LYS A 57 -15.04 -17.36 -15.14
CA LYS A 57 -16.51 -17.43 -15.01
C LYS A 57 -17.21 -16.29 -15.76
N GLN A 58 -16.77 -15.04 -15.55
CA GLN A 58 -17.35 -13.87 -16.23
C GLN A 58 -17.18 -13.96 -17.76
N LYS A 59 -16.01 -14.39 -18.25
CA LYS A 59 -15.77 -14.59 -19.69
C LYS A 59 -16.70 -15.64 -20.30
N ARG A 60 -16.97 -16.74 -19.59
CA ARG A 60 -17.93 -17.78 -20.03
C ARG A 60 -19.37 -17.25 -20.13
N LEU A 61 -19.73 -16.29 -19.29
CA LEU A 61 -21.01 -15.58 -19.32
C LEU A 61 -21.04 -14.41 -20.34
N GLY A 62 -20.04 -14.31 -21.24
CA GLY A 62 -19.96 -13.25 -22.24
C GLY A 62 -19.42 -11.90 -21.74
N ARG A 63 -19.14 -11.75 -20.44
CA ARG A 63 -18.66 -10.51 -19.81
C ARG A 63 -17.14 -10.38 -19.94
N ARG A 64 -16.67 -10.00 -21.13
CA ARG A 64 -15.24 -9.93 -21.47
C ARG A 64 -14.51 -8.72 -20.88
N VAL A 65 -15.23 -7.66 -20.50
CA VAL A 65 -14.69 -6.48 -19.80
C VAL A 65 -14.88 -6.65 -18.28
N PRO A 66 -13.88 -6.30 -17.44
CA PRO A 66 -14.07 -6.22 -15.98
C PRO A 66 -15.12 -5.17 -15.59
N SER A 67 -15.83 -5.38 -14.49
CA SER A 67 -16.77 -4.37 -13.99
C SER A 67 -16.04 -3.14 -13.47
N PRO A 68 -16.65 -1.93 -13.54
CA PRO A 68 -16.13 -0.78 -12.83
C PRO A 68 -16.03 -1.10 -11.33
N GLY A 69 -14.80 -1.17 -10.81
CA GLY A 69 -14.54 -1.56 -9.42
C GLY A 69 -13.79 -2.89 -9.25
N ASP A 70 -13.77 -3.74 -10.28
CA ASP A 70 -12.88 -4.90 -10.28
C ASP A 70 -11.42 -4.40 -10.35
N PRO A 71 -10.55 -4.79 -9.40
CA PRO A 71 -9.15 -4.40 -9.50
C PRO A 71 -8.56 -5.01 -10.78
N PRO A 72 -7.84 -4.24 -11.62
CA PRO A 72 -6.99 -4.83 -12.64
C PRO A 72 -5.90 -5.67 -11.95
N PRO A 73 -5.35 -6.71 -12.62
CA PRO A 73 -4.29 -7.57 -12.04
C PRO A 73 -3.10 -6.79 -11.48
N SER A 74 -2.74 -5.67 -12.12
CA SER A 74 -1.67 -4.77 -11.67
C SER A 74 -1.99 -3.98 -10.40
N ARG A 75 -3.24 -4.01 -9.93
CA ARG A 75 -3.71 -3.41 -8.66
C ARG A 75 -4.17 -4.46 -7.64
N MET A 76 -4.07 -5.76 -7.97
CA MET A 76 -4.27 -6.85 -7.02
C MET A 76 -3.03 -7.03 -6.14
N GLY A 77 -3.25 -7.29 -4.85
CA GLY A 77 -2.18 -7.46 -3.88
C GLY A 77 -1.71 -6.20 -3.18
N GLY A 78 -2.18 -5.00 -3.56
CA GLY A 78 -1.62 -3.73 -3.06
C GLY A 78 -0.08 -3.76 -3.08
N HIS A 79 0.59 -3.01 -2.22
CA HIS A 79 2.02 -3.26 -1.94
C HIS A 79 2.20 -4.68 -1.40
N TRP A 80 3.36 -5.33 -1.53
CA TRP A 80 3.56 -6.72 -1.05
C TRP A 80 3.02 -6.94 0.39
N TYR A 81 3.18 -5.95 1.29
CA TYR A 81 2.64 -5.97 2.65
C TYR A 81 1.10 -5.88 2.76
N ALA A 82 0.38 -5.49 1.71
CA ALA A 82 -1.08 -5.36 1.65
C ALA A 82 -1.82 -6.71 1.63
N SER A 83 -1.08 -7.82 1.51
CA SER A 83 -1.65 -9.17 1.46
C SER A 83 -1.97 -9.75 2.84
N THR A 84 -1.41 -9.21 3.93
CA THR A 84 -1.67 -9.68 5.31
C THR A 84 -2.20 -8.52 6.17
N PRO A 85 -3.49 -8.48 6.55
CA PRO A 85 -4.17 -7.26 7.01
C PRO A 85 -3.44 -6.45 8.10
N ASP A 86 -2.89 -7.11 9.12
CA ASP A 86 -2.17 -6.43 10.20
C ASP A 86 -0.80 -5.91 9.78
N VAL A 87 -0.11 -6.64 8.91
CA VAL A 87 1.16 -6.22 8.30
C VAL A 87 0.91 -5.10 7.29
N SER A 88 -0.23 -5.12 6.61
CA SER A 88 -0.65 -4.12 5.63
C SER A 88 -0.78 -2.75 6.26
N ARG A 89 -1.49 -2.67 7.38
CA ARG A 89 -1.64 -1.44 8.14
C ARG A 89 -0.29 -0.93 8.64
N ARG A 90 0.49 -1.79 9.29
CA ARG A 90 1.81 -1.41 9.84
C ARG A 90 2.76 -0.90 8.77
N ALA A 91 2.87 -1.60 7.66
CA ALA A 91 3.74 -1.23 6.56
C ALA A 91 3.28 0.04 5.83
N ALA A 92 1.97 0.25 5.69
CA ALA A 92 1.42 1.50 5.16
C ALA A 92 1.75 2.69 6.09
N LEU A 93 1.59 2.52 7.40
CA LEU A 93 1.99 3.53 8.39
C LEU A 93 3.51 3.78 8.36
N HIS A 94 4.32 2.74 8.20
CA HIS A 94 5.77 2.87 8.04
C HIS A 94 6.13 3.69 6.81
N ALA A 95 5.50 3.40 5.68
CA ALA A 95 5.68 4.14 4.43
C ALA A 95 5.26 5.61 4.57
N LEU A 96 4.17 5.90 5.30
CA LEU A 96 3.72 7.27 5.59
C LEU A 96 4.71 8.03 6.47
N LYS A 97 5.26 7.40 7.51
CA LYS A 97 6.31 8.00 8.35
C LYS A 97 7.58 8.30 7.53
N LEU A 98 7.95 7.37 6.65
CA LEU A 98 9.09 7.54 5.75
C LEU A 98 8.86 8.69 4.78
N TRP A 99 7.66 8.76 4.19
CA TRP A 99 7.24 9.88 3.34
C TRP A 99 7.34 11.19 4.10
N GLU A 100 6.73 11.30 5.28
CA GLU A 100 6.72 12.54 6.06
C GLU A 100 8.14 13.02 6.41
N ARG A 101 9.04 12.08 6.76
CA ARG A 101 10.44 12.38 7.08
C ARG A 101 11.21 12.90 5.87
N ASP A 102 10.99 12.29 4.70
CA ASP A 102 11.77 12.56 3.49
C ASP A 102 11.21 13.73 2.67
N GLN A 103 9.99 14.19 2.96
CA GLN A 103 9.37 15.34 2.28
C GLN A 103 10.04 16.65 2.65
N ARG A 104 10.30 17.48 1.63
CA ARG A 104 10.73 18.87 1.84
C ARG A 104 9.56 19.70 2.39
N PRO A 105 9.80 20.66 3.30
CA PRO A 105 8.74 21.48 3.89
C PRO A 105 7.84 22.18 2.85
N ASP A 106 8.41 22.59 1.71
CA ASP A 106 7.76 23.43 0.70
C ASP A 106 7.15 22.65 -0.46
N SER A 107 7.35 21.32 -0.55
CA SER A 107 6.93 20.50 -1.70
C SER A 107 5.65 19.70 -1.47
N ALA A 108 5.15 19.64 -0.23
CA ALA A 108 3.98 18.83 0.10
C ALA A 108 2.70 19.67 0.14
N ASN A 109 1.65 19.22 -0.55
CA ASN A 109 0.31 19.79 -0.39
C ASN A 109 -0.10 19.77 1.10
N PRO A 110 -0.41 20.92 1.72
CA PRO A 110 -0.60 21.03 3.16
C PRO A 110 -1.81 20.22 3.67
N GLU A 111 -2.86 20.09 2.86
CA GLU A 111 -4.03 19.28 3.20
C GLU A 111 -3.68 17.78 3.23
N VAL A 112 -2.93 17.30 2.23
CA VAL A 112 -2.45 15.91 2.19
C VAL A 112 -1.54 15.63 3.38
N ARG A 113 -0.64 16.55 3.71
CA ARG A 113 0.26 16.42 4.86
C ARG A 113 -0.52 16.36 6.19
N SER A 114 -1.57 17.17 6.33
CA SER A 114 -2.46 17.13 7.50
C SER A 114 -3.14 15.77 7.65
N ILE A 115 -3.69 15.22 6.56
CA ILE A 115 -4.32 13.89 6.55
C ILE A 115 -3.32 12.79 6.91
N VAL A 116 -2.12 12.82 6.33
CA VAL A 116 -1.07 11.84 6.64
C VAL A 116 -0.69 11.88 8.12
N ARG A 117 -0.48 13.08 8.68
CA ARG A 117 -0.18 13.26 10.11
C ARG A 117 -1.29 12.73 11.00
N GLY A 118 -2.53 13.05 10.67
CA GLY A 118 -3.70 12.51 11.35
C GLY A 118 -3.72 10.98 11.32
N CYS A 119 -3.54 10.40 10.14
CA CYS A 119 -3.48 8.95 9.93
C CYS A 119 -2.35 8.28 10.73
N ILE A 120 -1.15 8.88 10.79
CA ILE A 120 -0.03 8.36 11.58
C ILE A 120 -0.35 8.42 13.08
N ALA A 121 -0.85 9.57 13.56
CA ALA A 121 -1.13 9.81 14.97
C ALA A 121 -2.21 8.88 15.53
N THR A 122 -3.20 8.53 14.71
CA THR A 122 -4.31 7.65 15.10
C THR A 122 -4.07 6.17 14.82
N GLY A 123 -2.92 5.82 14.23
CA GLY A 123 -2.60 4.44 13.84
C GLY A 123 -3.47 3.91 12.69
N GLY A 124 -3.87 4.78 11.76
CA GLY A 124 -4.63 4.42 10.55
C GLY A 124 -6.12 4.76 10.59
N ARG A 125 -6.62 5.38 11.67
CA ARG A 125 -8.02 5.82 11.75
C ARG A 125 -8.18 7.22 11.14
N LEU A 126 -9.21 7.39 10.33
CA LEU A 126 -9.53 8.66 9.68
C LEU A 126 -10.90 9.13 10.17
N THR A 127 -11.07 10.45 10.29
CA THR A 127 -12.39 11.07 10.51
C THR A 127 -13.22 11.04 9.23
N ASP A 128 -14.54 11.22 9.34
CA ASP A 128 -15.43 11.24 8.17
C ASP A 128 -15.06 12.38 7.19
N GLU A 129 -14.65 13.53 7.71
CA GLU A 129 -14.13 14.65 6.91
C GLU A 129 -12.85 14.26 6.14
N GLN A 130 -11.91 13.57 6.80
CA GLN A 130 -10.68 13.09 6.15
C GLN A 130 -10.98 12.03 5.09
N LEU A 131 -11.99 11.18 5.32
CA LEU A 131 -12.45 10.18 4.36
C LEU A 131 -13.06 10.80 3.11
N ASP A 132 -13.84 11.86 3.27
CA ASP A 132 -14.43 12.59 2.15
C ASP A 132 -13.34 13.25 1.28
N ILE A 133 -12.34 13.87 1.90
CA ILE A 133 -11.20 14.46 1.19
C ILE A 133 -10.40 13.38 0.45
N VAL A 134 -10.08 12.26 1.11
CA VAL A 134 -9.38 11.11 0.50
C VAL A 134 -10.16 10.58 -0.70
N SER A 135 -11.49 10.49 -0.61
CA SER A 135 -12.35 9.98 -1.67
C SER A 135 -12.37 10.89 -2.89
N ARG A 136 -12.52 12.22 -2.69
CA ARG A 136 -12.45 13.23 -3.76
C ARG A 136 -11.10 13.23 -4.47
N ARG A 137 -10.00 13.17 -3.71
CA ARG A 137 -8.63 13.15 -4.24
C ARG A 137 -8.32 11.87 -5.04
N ARG A 138 -8.96 10.74 -4.71
CA ARG A 138 -8.79 9.47 -5.43
C ARG A 138 -9.42 9.47 -6.83
N THR A 139 -10.43 10.32 -7.04
CA THR A 139 -11.15 10.44 -8.32
C THR A 139 -10.54 11.48 -9.27
N LEU A 140 -9.65 12.33 -8.77
CA LEU A 140 -8.97 13.38 -9.55
C LEU A 140 -7.67 12.84 -10.16
N ASP A 141 -7.30 13.36 -11.34
CA ASP A 141 -6.02 13.07 -11.99
C ASP A 141 -4.90 13.88 -11.30
N GLU A 142 -4.61 13.49 -10.06
CA GLU A 142 -3.64 14.16 -9.19
C GLU A 142 -2.20 13.77 -9.53
N PRO A 143 -1.22 14.68 -9.35
CA PRO A 143 0.19 14.35 -9.49
C PRO A 143 0.60 13.21 -8.55
N GLU A 144 1.62 12.43 -8.93
CA GLU A 144 2.09 11.27 -8.16
C GLU A 144 2.40 11.58 -6.69
N GLU A 145 2.87 12.81 -6.43
CA GLU A 145 3.21 13.32 -5.10
C GLU A 145 2.02 13.37 -4.14
N VAL A 146 0.80 13.51 -4.67
CA VAL A 146 -0.46 13.49 -3.92
C VAL A 146 -1.06 12.07 -3.93
N ARG A 147 -0.97 11.39 -5.07
CA ARG A 147 -1.57 10.05 -5.26
C ARG A 147 -0.96 8.98 -4.35
N TRP A 148 0.35 9.01 -4.15
CA TRP A 148 1.06 8.02 -3.33
C TRP A 148 0.65 8.07 -1.84
N PRO A 149 0.74 9.22 -1.16
CA PRO A 149 0.29 9.35 0.23
C PRO A 149 -1.16 8.95 0.44
N ILE A 150 -2.06 9.35 -0.47
CA ILE A 150 -3.48 9.01 -0.38
C ILE A 150 -3.70 7.49 -0.50
N THR A 151 -2.97 6.82 -1.39
CA THR A 151 -3.02 5.34 -1.52
C THR A 151 -2.55 4.64 -0.25
N LEU A 152 -1.49 5.16 0.39
CA LEU A 152 -0.97 4.62 1.65
C LEU A 152 -1.92 4.88 2.83
N VAL A 153 -2.56 6.05 2.89
CA VAL A 153 -3.59 6.37 3.90
C VAL A 153 -4.78 5.38 3.79
N VAL A 154 -5.23 5.08 2.58
CA VAL A 154 -6.29 4.06 2.35
C VAL A 154 -5.82 2.67 2.80
N SER A 155 -4.55 2.34 2.56
CA SER A 155 -3.97 1.04 2.95
C SER A 155 -3.81 0.92 4.48
N ALA A 156 -3.45 2.01 5.15
CA ALA A 156 -3.31 2.09 6.61
C ALA A 156 -4.65 1.94 7.35
N ARG A 157 -5.76 2.37 6.73
CA ARG A 157 -7.10 2.15 7.28
C ARG A 157 -7.37 0.67 7.50
N GLY A 158 -6.87 -0.20 6.62
CA GLY A 158 -7.24 -1.62 6.59
C GLY A 158 -8.71 -1.72 6.22
N VAL A 159 -9.02 -1.98 4.95
CA VAL A 159 -10.39 -2.37 4.61
C VAL A 159 -10.57 -3.76 5.20
N VAL A 160 -11.38 -3.87 6.26
CA VAL A 160 -12.00 -5.14 6.63
C VAL A 160 -12.81 -5.53 5.41
N ARG A 161 -12.26 -6.43 4.58
CA ARG A 161 -13.07 -7.15 3.60
C ARG A 161 -13.99 -8.04 4.43
N ALA A 162 -15.25 -7.64 4.52
CA ALA A 162 -16.34 -8.51 4.94
C ALA A 162 -16.54 -9.63 3.91
#